data_AF-A0A2A4WIH6-F1
#
_entry.id   AF-A0A2A4WIH6-F1
#
_cell.length_a   1.000
_cell.length_b   1.000
_cell.length_c   1.000
_cell.angle_alpha   90.00
_cell.angle_beta   90.00
_cell.angle_gamma   90.00
#
_symmetry.space_group_name_H-M   'P 1'
#
loop_
_entity.id
_entity.type
_entity.pdbx_description
1 polymer ?
#
loop_
_entity_poly.entity_id
_entity_poly.type
_entity_poly.pdbx_seq_one_letter_code
_entity_poly.pdbx_strand_id
1 'polypeptide(L)' 'MTDNTSNDPLHGLTLESIVTSLEKHYGWEILGQKINIRCFTSEPSIKSSLKFLRKTPWARSKVEKLYIATQSSVWNK' A
#
# COMPACT_ATOMS: atom_id res chain seq x y z
N MET A 1 -1.11 -13.37 -27.74
CA MET A 1 -0.99 -12.32 -26.71
C MET A 1 -1.86 -12.73 -25.53
N THR A 2 -1.28 -13.41 -24.54
CA THR A 2 -1.97 -13.81 -23.30
C THR A 2 -0.89 -13.94 -22.23
N ASP A 3 -0.58 -12.83 -21.56
CA ASP A 3 0.36 -12.80 -20.46
C ASP A 3 -0.35 -13.34 -19.21
N ASN A 4 -0.26 -14.65 -19.04
CA ASN A 4 -0.65 -15.37 -17.83
C ASN A 4 0.59 -15.49 -16.95
N THR A 5 0.97 -14.40 -16.28
CA THR A 5 1.95 -14.50 -15.19
C THR A 5 1.24 -14.99 -13.93
N SER A 6 1.29 -16.31 -13.73
CA SER A 6 1.46 -16.87 -12.40
C SER A 6 2.61 -16.14 -11.71
N ASN A 7 2.30 -15.27 -10.76
CA ASN A 7 3.26 -14.80 -9.79
C ASN A 7 2.58 -14.91 -8.43
N ASP A 8 2.97 -15.95 -7.70
CA ASP A 8 2.57 -16.32 -6.35
C ASP A 8 2.22 -15.09 -5.48
N PRO A 9 0.97 -14.93 -5.02
CA PRO A 9 0.45 -13.66 -4.52
C PRO A 9 1.03 -13.19 -3.17
N LEU A 10 1.88 -13.98 -2.49
CA LEU A 10 2.21 -13.75 -1.08
C LEU A 10 3.67 -14.01 -0.65
N HIS A 11 4.57 -14.51 -1.49
CA HIS A 11 5.93 -14.81 -1.02
C HIS A 11 6.85 -13.58 -1.13
N GLY A 12 7.02 -12.85 -0.02
CA GLY A 12 7.99 -11.73 0.08
C GLY A 12 7.40 -10.32 -0.02
N LEU A 13 6.18 -10.11 0.49
CA LEU A 13 5.57 -8.78 0.55
C LEU A 13 6.40 -7.82 1.41
N THR A 14 7.13 -6.96 0.73
CA THR A 14 7.85 -5.85 1.35
C THR A 14 6.89 -4.68 1.59
N LEU A 15 7.30 -3.71 2.42
CA LEU A 15 6.58 -2.44 2.55
C LEU A 15 6.38 -1.75 1.19
N GLU A 16 7.33 -1.93 0.27
CA GLU A 16 7.24 -1.52 -1.13
C GLU A 16 6.06 -2.14 -1.85
N SER A 17 5.95 -3.47 -1.78
CA SER A 17 4.86 -4.21 -2.39
C SER A 17 3.51 -3.81 -1.79
N ILE A 18 3.43 -3.65 -0.47
CA ILE A 18 2.20 -3.23 0.23
C ILE A 18 1.72 -1.87 -0.27
N VAL A 19 2.58 -0.87 -0.27
CA VAL A 19 2.23 0.49 -0.72
C VAL A 19 1.85 0.48 -2.20
N THR A 20 2.59 -0.27 -3.04
CA THR A 20 2.29 -0.39 -4.47
C THR A 20 0.94 -1.06 -4.73
N SER A 21 0.59 -2.11 -3.99
CA SER A 21 -0.71 -2.77 -4.11
C SER A 21 -1.86 -1.88 -3.64
N LEU A 22 -1.67 -1.19 -2.52
CA LEU A 22 -2.65 -0.22 -2.01
C LEU A 22 -2.87 0.94 -2.97
N GLU A 23 -1.80 1.46 -3.56
CA GLU A 23 -1.84 2.52 -4.57
C GLU A 23 -2.55 2.07 -5.84
N LYS A 24 -2.23 0.89 -6.36
CA LYS A 24 -2.93 0.31 -7.52
C LYS A 24 -4.41 0.05 -7.26
N HIS A 25 -4.80 -0.25 -6.02
CA HIS A 25 -6.17 -0.58 -5.68
C HIS A 25 -7.03 0.66 -5.34
N TYR A 26 -6.49 1.60 -4.58
CA TYR A 26 -7.24 2.77 -4.09
C TYR A 26 -6.79 4.11 -4.70
N GLY A 27 -5.55 4.19 -5.16
CA GLY A 27 -4.90 5.45 -5.51
C GLY A 27 -4.43 6.26 -4.30
N TRP A 28 -3.57 7.23 -4.58
CA TRP A 28 -2.97 8.08 -3.56
C TRP A 28 -3.98 8.99 -2.84
N GLU A 29 -5.04 9.40 -3.51
CA GLU A 29 -6.05 10.30 -2.95
C GLU A 29 -6.78 9.64 -1.77
N ILE A 30 -7.25 8.41 -1.95
CA ILE A 30 -7.91 7.63 -0.91
C ILE A 30 -6.92 7.24 0.21
N LEU A 31 -5.66 6.93 -0.15
CA LEU A 31 -4.62 6.69 0.84
C LEU A 31 -4.35 7.92 1.70
N GLY A 32 -4.32 9.12 1.12
CA GLY A 32 -4.20 10.38 1.84
C GLY A 32 -5.41 10.67 2.74
N GLN A 33 -6.62 10.30 2.32
CA GLN A 33 -7.82 10.43 3.16
C GLN A 33 -7.80 9.46 4.35
N LYS A 34 -7.44 8.20 4.13
CA LYS A 34 -7.36 7.18 5.20
C LYS A 34 -6.18 7.41 6.14
N ILE A 35 -5.06 7.84 5.56
CA ILE A 35 -3.81 8.09 6.26
C ILE A 35 -3.44 9.53 5.93
N ASN A 36 -3.93 10.44 6.76
CA ASN A 36 -3.70 11.88 6.63
C ASN A 36 -2.22 12.24 6.86
N ILE A 37 -1.39 11.92 5.87
CA ILE A 37 0.03 12.25 5.80
C ILE A 37 0.29 13.02 4.53
N ARG A 38 1.08 14.07 4.66
CA ARG A 38 1.48 14.94 3.53
C ARG A 38 2.17 14.18 2.41
N CYS A 39 2.79 13.04 2.71
CA CYS A 39 3.49 12.22 1.74
C CYS A 39 2.57 11.72 0.60
N PHE A 40 1.30 11.42 0.90
CA PHE A 40 0.37 10.90 -0.10
C PHE A 40 -0.36 11.99 -0.89
N THR A 41 -0.36 13.23 -0.38
CA THR A 41 -1.07 14.36 -1.02
C THR A 41 -0.15 15.33 -1.76
N SER A 42 1.11 15.45 -1.33
CA SER A 42 2.05 16.44 -1.88
C SER A 42 3.05 15.84 -2.87
N GLU A 43 3.57 14.64 -2.59
CA GLU A 43 4.54 13.94 -3.45
C GLU A 43 4.21 12.44 -3.49
N PRO A 44 3.06 12.06 -4.07
CA PRO A 44 2.61 10.67 -4.13
C PRO A 44 3.56 9.83 -4.98
N SER A 45 4.54 9.19 -4.35
CA SER A 45 5.42 8.22 -4.98
C SER A 45 5.80 7.11 -4.02
N ILE A 46 6.05 5.92 -4.57
CA ILE A 46 6.47 4.75 -3.80
C ILE A 46 7.75 5.05 -3.02
N LYS A 47 8.79 5.60 -3.68
CA LYS A 47 10.08 5.92 -3.05
C LYS A 47 9.96 6.96 -1.92
N SER A 48 9.18 8.04 -2.14
CA SER A 48 8.96 9.08 -1.13
C SER A 48 8.20 8.52 0.08
N SER A 49 7.16 7.72 -0.20
CA SER A 49 6.36 7.03 0.81
C SER A 49 7.22 6.13 1.68
N LEU A 50 8.08 5.30 1.11
CA LEU A 50 8.94 4.41 1.91
C LEU A 50 9.94 5.18 2.76
N LYS A 51 10.55 6.23 2.21
CA LYS A 51 11.47 7.09 2.95
C LYS A 51 10.76 7.72 4.15
N PHE A 52 9.51 8.13 3.98
CA PHE A 52 8.67 8.65 5.05
C PHE A 52 8.29 7.56 6.06
N LEU A 53 7.77 6.43 5.60
CA LEU A 53 7.33 5.31 6.46
C LEU A 53 8.50 4.69 7.26
N ARG A 54 9.73 4.75 6.75
CA ARG A 54 10.94 4.36 7.50
C ARG A 54 11.27 5.33 8.64
N LYS A 55 10.98 6.63 8.47
CA LYS A 55 11.17 7.66 9.52
C LYS A 55 9.99 7.76 10.48
N THR A 56 8.81 7.31 10.07
CA THR A 56 7.55 7.49 10.79
C THR A 56 6.87 6.14 11.02
N PRO A 57 7.26 5.40 12.08
CA PRO A 57 6.80 4.02 12.30
C PRO A 57 5.28 3.92 12.52
N TRP A 58 4.64 4.90 13.18
CA TRP A 58 3.18 4.87 13.35
C TRP A 58 2.42 4.93 12.02
N ALA A 59 2.97 5.61 11.01
CA ALA A 59 2.38 5.70 9.68
C ALA A 59 2.53 4.37 8.93
N ARG A 60 3.69 3.71 9.07
CA ARG A 60 3.93 2.35 8.57
C ARG A 60 2.87 1.38 9.08
N SER A 61 2.65 1.36 10.40
CA SER A 61 1.64 0.48 11.00
C SER A 61 0.22 0.79 10.50
N LYS A 62 -0.12 2.05 10.18
CA LYS A 62 -1.42 2.37 9.56
C LYS A 62 -1.55 1.83 8.14
N VAL A 63 -0.50 1.95 7.33
CA VAL A 63 -0.47 1.39 5.96
C VAL A 63 -0.62 -0.12 5.99
N GLU A 64 0.12 -0.80 6.87
CA GLU A 64 0.03 -2.26 7.03
C GLU A 64 -1.37 -2.69 7.49
N LYS A 65 -1.95 -2.01 8.49
CA LYS A 65 -3.32 -2.26 8.93
C LYS A 65 -4.34 -2.07 7.82
N LEU A 66 -4.18 -1.01 7.01
CA LEU A 66 -5.05 -0.76 5.88
C LEU A 66 -4.96 -1.89 4.85
N TYR A 67 -3.74 -2.33 4.52
CA TYR A 67 -3.52 -3.46 3.61
C TYR A 67 -4.20 -4.74 4.11
N ILE A 68 -4.04 -5.07 5.40
CA ILE A 68 -4.69 -6.22 6.01
C ILE A 68 -6.22 -6.08 5.95
N ALA A 69 -6.76 -4.90 6.26
CA ALA A 69 -8.21 -4.66 6.18
C ALA A 69 -8.74 -4.84 4.76
N THR A 70 -8.01 -4.38 3.75
CA THR A 70 -8.35 -4.55 2.34
C THR A 70 -8.31 -6.01 1.92
N GLN A 71 -7.28 -6.75 2.31
CA GLN A 71 -7.17 -8.19 2.03
C GLN A 71 -8.22 -9.02 2.78
N SER A 72 -8.46 -8.69 4.06
CA SER A 72 -9.46 -9.37 4.88
C SER A 72 -10.89 -9.11 4.40
N SER A 73 -11.16 -7.94 3.81
CA SER A 73 -12.47 -7.64 3.22
C SER A 73 -12.72 -8.41 1.92
N VAL A 74 -11.69 -8.93 1.26
CA VAL A 74 -11.81 -9.80 0.07
C VAL A 74 -12.14 -11.25 0.46
N TRP A 75 -11.87 -11.66 1.71
CA TRP A 75 -12.11 -13.02 2.22
C TRP A 75 -13.32 -13.14 3.17
N ASN A 76 -14.33 -12.28 2.96
CA ASN A 76 -15.64 -12.38 3.60
C ASN A 76 -16.75 -12.47 2.54
N LYS A 77 -16.54 -13.33 1.53
CA LYS A 77 -17.60 -13.76 0.60
C LYS A 77 -17.37 -15.18 0.10
#